data_AF-A0A4R1ICK0-F1
#
_entry.id   AF-A0A4R1ICK0-F1
#
_cell.length_a   1.000
_cell.length_b   1.000
_cell.length_c   1.000
_cell.angle_alpha   90.00
_cell.angle_beta   90.00
_cell.angle_gamma   90.00
#
_symmetry.space_group_name_H-M   'P 1'
#
loop_
_entity.id
_entity.type
_entity.pdbx_description
1 polymer ?
#
loop_
_entity_poly.entity_id
_entity_poly.type
_entity_poly.pdbx_seq_one_letter_code
_entity_poly.pdbx_strand_id
1 'polypeptide(L)'
;MANTRPRRGEKAFRFTAAALMFTVLGAGGVLAQDMLSPGLTPGARKPVPQAPQSGLINDYPTAARADYVFGCMVANGQTRTALEKCSCSIDTIATILPYERYEEAETIMSVGQVAGQQAELFRSTGIFRDIVADLHRAQAEAEVTCFY
;
A
#
# COMPACT_ATOMS: atom_id res chain seq x y z
N MET A 1 34.77 13.87 -48.01
CA MET A 1 33.56 13.23 -48.58
C MET A 1 32.42 13.37 -47.59
N ALA A 2 31.41 14.18 -47.92
CA ALA A 2 30.15 14.29 -47.18
C ALA A 2 29.04 13.71 -48.08
N ASN A 3 28.27 12.75 -47.57
CA ASN A 3 27.20 12.09 -48.33
C ASN A 3 25.84 12.63 -47.88
N THR A 4 25.18 13.33 -48.79
CA THR A 4 23.83 13.89 -48.70
C THR A 4 22.81 12.93 -49.31
N ARG A 5 21.77 12.54 -48.57
CA ARG A 5 20.47 12.15 -49.14
C ARG A 5 19.28 12.63 -48.29
N PRO A 6 18.11 12.90 -48.91
CA PRO A 6 17.11 13.83 -48.38
C PRO A 6 15.80 13.19 -47.86
N ARG A 7 14.95 14.10 -47.36
CA ARG A 7 13.74 14.01 -46.53
C ARG A 7 12.62 13.00 -46.88
N ARG A 8 11.94 12.55 -45.81
CA ARG A 8 10.53 12.10 -45.76
C ARG A 8 10.10 12.24 -44.29
N GLY A 9 9.09 12.99 -43.86
CA GLY A 9 8.01 13.77 -44.43
C GLY A 9 7.06 14.00 -43.25
N GLU A 10 6.91 15.26 -42.81
CA GLU A 10 5.93 15.68 -41.82
C GLU A 10 4.53 15.20 -42.22
N LYS A 11 3.85 14.47 -41.32
CA LYS A 11 2.41 14.24 -41.45
C LYS A 11 1.71 15.08 -40.41
N ALA A 12 1.38 16.30 -40.82
CA ALA A 12 0.42 17.17 -40.19
C ALA A 12 -0.93 16.44 -40.06
N PHE A 13 -1.37 16.23 -38.83
CA PHE A 13 -2.69 15.67 -38.51
C PHE A 13 -3.73 16.77 -38.78
N ARG A 14 -4.40 16.66 -39.94
CA ARG A 14 -5.43 17.59 -40.39
C ARG A 14 -6.69 17.35 -39.57
N PHE A 15 -6.96 18.24 -38.62
CA PHE A 15 -8.25 18.37 -37.95
C PHE A 15 -9.30 18.84 -38.97
N THR A 16 -10.16 17.93 -39.43
CA THR A 16 -11.40 18.29 -40.11
C THR A 16 -12.49 18.52 -39.06
N ALA A 17 -12.99 19.75 -39.06
CA ALA A 17 -14.08 20.23 -38.23
C ALA A 17 -15.38 19.43 -38.47
N ALA A 18 -15.91 18.84 -37.40
CA ALA A 18 -17.33 18.58 -37.26
C ALA A 18 -17.74 19.10 -35.89
N ALA A 19 -18.17 20.36 -35.88
CA ALA A 19 -18.84 20.98 -34.76
C ALA A 19 -20.19 20.30 -34.55
N LEU A 20 -20.38 19.69 -33.39
CA LEU A 20 -21.70 19.31 -32.88
C LEU A 20 -21.80 19.71 -31.41
N MET A 21 -22.34 20.92 -31.25
CA MET A 21 -23.15 21.42 -30.13
C MET A 21 -22.79 20.93 -28.72
N PHE A 22 -21.93 21.68 -28.06
CA PHE A 22 -21.94 21.83 -26.60
C PHE A 22 -22.92 22.94 -26.23
N THR A 23 -24.20 22.62 -26.11
CA THR A 23 -25.16 23.37 -25.29
C THR A 23 -26.36 22.48 -25.00
N VAL A 24 -26.65 22.21 -23.74
CA VAL A 24 -27.96 22.45 -23.10
C VAL A 24 -27.77 22.28 -21.59
N LEU A 25 -28.18 23.34 -20.90
CA LEU A 25 -28.67 23.49 -19.52
C LEU A 25 -28.62 22.28 -18.57
N GLY A 26 -28.18 22.60 -17.35
CA GLY A 26 -28.12 21.68 -16.24
C GLY A 26 -29.46 21.14 -15.72
N ALA A 27 -29.32 20.00 -15.07
CA ALA A 27 -30.08 19.49 -13.94
C ALA A 27 -29.09 18.50 -13.28
N GLY A 28 -28.73 18.65 -12.02
CA GLY A 28 -29.35 17.83 -10.98
C GLY A 28 -28.90 16.37 -11.08
N GLY A 29 -28.18 15.87 -10.07
CA GLY A 29 -28.06 14.42 -9.88
C GLY A 29 -26.67 13.91 -9.55
N VAL A 30 -26.03 14.47 -8.52
CA VAL A 30 -25.46 13.59 -7.50
C VAL A 30 -26.64 12.71 -7.02
N LEU A 31 -26.42 11.41 -6.80
CA LEU A 31 -27.34 10.37 -6.29
C LEU A 31 -27.95 9.44 -7.36
N ALA A 32 -27.44 8.18 -7.42
CA ALA A 32 -28.25 6.94 -7.36
C ALA A 32 -27.47 5.67 -7.77
N GLN A 33 -26.29 5.41 -7.18
CA GLN A 33 -25.75 4.03 -7.12
C GLN A 33 -25.80 3.42 -5.70
N ASP A 34 -26.38 4.13 -4.73
CA ASP A 34 -26.45 3.69 -3.32
C ASP A 34 -27.80 3.05 -2.90
N MET A 35 -28.64 2.58 -3.83
CA MET A 35 -30.01 2.13 -3.49
C MET A 35 -30.20 0.61 -3.42
N LEU A 36 -29.12 -0.18 -3.32
CA LEU A 36 -29.24 -1.62 -3.03
C LEU A 36 -28.24 -2.08 -1.96
N SER A 37 -28.24 -1.39 -0.83
CA SER A 37 -27.81 -1.99 0.44
C SER A 37 -28.74 -1.49 1.54
N PRO A 38 -29.65 -2.33 2.06
CA PRO A 38 -30.41 -1.96 3.24
C PRO A 38 -29.45 -1.94 4.44
N GLY A 39 -29.05 -0.75 4.86
CA GLY A 39 -28.52 -0.52 6.20
C GLY A 39 -27.06 -0.08 6.30
N LEU A 40 -26.73 1.11 5.80
CA LEU A 40 -25.60 1.88 6.33
C LEU A 40 -26.15 3.00 7.23
N THR A 41 -26.43 2.65 8.48
CA THR A 41 -26.55 3.69 9.52
C THR A 41 -25.14 4.18 9.84
N PRO A 42 -24.93 5.48 10.13
CA PRO A 42 -23.74 5.95 10.83
C PRO A 42 -23.84 5.49 12.29
N GLY A 43 -23.80 4.17 12.46
CA GLY A 43 -23.88 3.47 13.73
C GLY A 43 -22.50 2.97 14.11
N ALA A 44 -22.13 3.26 15.36
CA ALA A 44 -20.97 2.75 16.06
C ALA A 44 -20.34 1.50 15.42
N ARG A 45 -19.08 1.59 14.98
CA ARG A 45 -18.26 0.38 14.82
C ARG A 45 -18.32 -0.33 16.15
N LYS A 46 -18.94 -1.52 16.19
CA LYS A 46 -18.73 -2.43 17.31
C LYS A 46 -17.22 -2.61 17.43
N PRO A 47 -16.63 -2.41 18.62
CA PRO A 47 -15.25 -2.79 18.83
C PRO A 47 -15.10 -4.23 18.36
N VAL A 48 -14.15 -4.50 17.47
CA VAL A 48 -13.79 -5.87 17.13
C VAL A 48 -13.42 -6.53 18.46
N PRO A 49 -14.03 -7.68 18.82
CA PRO A 49 -13.68 -8.36 20.05
C PRO A 49 -12.17 -8.61 20.03
N GLN A 50 -11.45 -7.93 20.90
CA GLN A 50 -10.04 -8.22 21.12
C GLN A 50 -10.02 -9.58 21.82
N ALA A 51 -9.45 -10.59 21.15
CA ALA A 51 -9.24 -11.89 21.77
C ALA A 51 -8.39 -11.68 23.04
N PRO A 52 -8.66 -12.42 24.14
CA PRO A 52 -7.85 -12.31 25.33
C PRO A 52 -6.39 -12.60 24.96
N GLN A 53 -5.50 -11.64 25.21
CA GLN A 53 -4.06 -11.85 25.13
C GLN A 53 -3.66 -12.75 26.30
N SER A 54 -3.98 -14.05 26.20
CA SER A 54 -3.20 -15.07 26.89
C SER A 54 -1.76 -14.84 26.46
N GLY A 55 -0.79 -14.81 27.39
CA GLY A 55 0.63 -14.56 27.11
C GLY A 55 1.17 -15.43 25.97
N LEU A 56 0.92 -14.99 24.75
CA LEU A 56 1.33 -15.57 23.50
C LEU A 56 2.67 -14.91 23.22
N ILE A 57 3.59 -15.69 22.69
CA ILE A 57 4.90 -15.19 22.24
C ILE A 57 4.73 -14.20 21.05
N ASN A 58 3.49 -13.95 20.60
CA ASN A 58 3.17 -13.03 19.51
C ASN A 58 1.81 -12.32 19.76
N ASP A 59 1.86 -11.01 19.98
CA ASP A 59 0.69 -10.15 20.24
C ASP A 59 0.02 -9.62 18.95
N TYR A 60 0.51 -9.99 17.77
CA TYR A 60 -0.02 -9.47 16.51
C TYR A 60 -1.37 -10.13 16.17
N PRO A 61 -2.39 -9.35 15.77
CA PRO A 61 -3.65 -9.90 15.29
C PRO A 61 -3.44 -10.86 14.11
N THR A 62 -4.22 -11.94 14.06
CA THR A 62 -4.13 -12.94 12.99
C THR A 62 -4.27 -12.33 11.59
N ALA A 63 -5.12 -11.31 11.44
CA ALA A 63 -5.28 -10.59 10.17
C ALA A 63 -3.98 -9.91 9.75
N ALA A 64 -3.34 -9.15 10.65
CA ALA A 64 -2.06 -8.48 10.36
C ALA A 64 -0.95 -9.48 10.01
N ARG A 65 -0.86 -10.60 10.73
CA ARG A 65 0.09 -11.67 10.40
C ARG A 65 -0.18 -12.25 9.00
N ALA A 66 -1.45 -12.50 8.67
CA ALA A 66 -1.82 -13.06 7.38
C ALA A 66 -1.51 -12.09 6.23
N ASP A 67 -1.84 -10.81 6.39
CA ASP A 67 -1.59 -9.77 5.38
C ASP A 67 -0.08 -9.62 5.11
N TYR A 68 0.74 -9.59 6.16
CA TYR A 68 2.20 -9.61 6.01
C TYR A 68 2.67 -10.86 5.26
N VAL A 69 2.21 -12.06 5.66
CA VAL A 69 2.62 -13.32 5.01
C VAL A 69 2.24 -13.33 3.54
N PHE A 70 1.04 -12.86 3.18
CA PHE A 70 0.64 -12.74 1.78
C PHE A 70 1.53 -11.76 1.00
N GLY A 71 1.85 -10.60 1.57
CA GLY A 71 2.76 -9.64 0.96
C GLY A 71 4.18 -10.21 0.77
N CYS A 72 4.72 -10.84 1.80
CA CYS A 72 6.03 -11.50 1.77
C CYS A 72 6.08 -12.62 0.73
N MET A 73 5.02 -13.42 0.60
CA MET A 73 4.96 -14.50 -0.38
C MET A 73 4.99 -13.97 -1.83
N VAL A 74 4.34 -12.83 -2.10
CA VAL A 74 4.39 -12.18 -3.43
C VAL A 74 5.83 -11.82 -3.81
N ALA A 75 6.63 -11.37 -2.86
CA ALA A 75 8.05 -11.06 -3.09
C ALA A 75 8.95 -12.31 -3.21
N ASN A 76 8.53 -13.46 -2.66
CA ASN A 76 9.35 -14.66 -2.48
C ASN A 76 8.86 -15.91 -3.23
N GLY A 77 8.04 -15.73 -4.27
CA GLY A 77 7.68 -16.79 -5.21
C GLY A 77 6.46 -17.65 -4.84
N GLN A 78 5.69 -17.27 -3.81
CA GLN A 78 4.37 -17.84 -3.49
C GLN A 78 4.32 -19.37 -3.32
N THR A 79 5.43 -19.97 -2.87
CA THR A 79 5.50 -21.42 -2.62
C THR A 79 5.17 -21.76 -1.17
N ARG A 80 4.99 -23.07 -0.87
CA ARG A 80 4.84 -23.54 0.52
C ARG A 80 6.06 -23.20 1.38
N THR A 81 7.27 -23.33 0.82
CA THR A 81 8.50 -22.94 1.51
C THR A 81 8.55 -21.43 1.78
N ALA A 82 8.10 -20.59 0.83
CA ALA A 82 7.99 -19.16 1.06
C ALA A 82 7.00 -18.85 2.19
N LEU A 83 5.86 -19.54 2.25
CA LEU A 83 4.91 -19.41 3.36
C LEU A 83 5.55 -19.73 4.71
N GLU A 84 6.35 -20.79 4.80
CA GLU A 84 7.06 -21.18 6.02
C GLU A 84 8.08 -20.12 6.45
N LYS A 85 8.91 -19.62 5.53
CA LYS A 85 9.89 -18.55 5.80
C LYS A 85 9.22 -17.22 6.16
N CYS A 86 8.18 -16.82 5.42
CA CYS A 86 7.43 -15.60 5.69
C CYS A 86 6.70 -15.65 7.03
N SER A 87 6.20 -16.84 7.43
CA SER A 87 5.59 -17.03 8.76
C SER A 87 6.64 -16.87 9.88
N CYS A 88 7.82 -17.48 9.70
CA CYS A 88 8.96 -17.27 10.61
C CYS A 88 9.34 -15.80 10.72
N SER A 89 9.34 -15.08 9.59
CA SER A 89 9.73 -13.66 9.55
C SER A 89 8.83 -12.78 10.41
N ILE A 90 7.50 -12.91 10.27
CA ILE A 90 6.56 -12.10 11.07
C ILE A 90 6.59 -12.46 12.56
N ASP A 91 6.84 -13.73 12.87
CA ASP A 91 7.02 -14.15 14.27
C ASP A 91 8.28 -13.55 14.88
N THR A 92 9.38 -13.52 14.12
CA THR A 92 10.63 -12.88 14.56
C THR A 92 10.45 -11.38 14.75
N ILE A 93 9.79 -10.70 13.81
CA ILE A 93 9.48 -9.26 13.93
C ILE A 93 8.67 -8.99 15.20
N ALA A 94 7.67 -9.81 15.51
CA ALA A 94 6.83 -9.64 16.70
C ALA A 94 7.59 -9.81 18.02
N THR A 95 8.73 -10.52 18.04
CA THR A 95 9.59 -10.59 19.24
C THR A 95 10.41 -9.32 19.49
N ILE A 96 10.59 -8.48 18.47
CA ILE A 96 11.44 -7.28 18.50
C ILE A 96 10.61 -6.01 18.59
N LEU A 97 9.49 -5.98 17.85
CA LEU A 97 8.67 -4.79 17.65
C LEU A 97 7.22 -5.05 18.11
N PRO A 98 6.71 -4.29 19.09
CA PRO A 98 5.31 -4.41 19.51
C PRO A 98 4.36 -3.98 18.38
N TYR A 99 3.14 -4.53 18.39
CA TYR A 99 2.18 -4.37 17.30
C TYR A 99 1.83 -2.89 17.01
N GLU A 100 1.72 -2.06 18.05
CA GLU A 100 1.42 -0.64 17.89
C GLU A 100 2.50 0.07 17.06
N ARG A 101 3.78 -0.27 17.27
CA ARG A 101 4.91 0.30 16.53
C ARG A 101 4.99 -0.21 15.10
N TYR A 102 4.59 -1.46 14.89
CA TYR A 102 4.45 -2.02 13.56
C TYR A 102 3.38 -1.29 12.74
N GLU A 103 2.19 -1.11 13.30
CA GLU A 103 1.09 -0.40 12.63
C GLU A 103 1.42 1.07 12.33
N GLU A 104 2.10 1.76 13.27
CA GLU A 104 2.64 3.10 13.07
C GLU A 104 3.60 3.13 11.86
N ALA A 105 4.56 2.20 11.81
CA ALA A 105 5.55 2.13 10.74
C ALA A 105 4.91 1.82 9.38
N GLU A 106 3.97 0.87 9.30
CA GLU A 106 3.24 0.57 8.06
C GLU A 106 2.44 1.77 7.56
N THR A 107 1.80 2.49 8.47
CA THR A 107 1.04 3.70 8.14
C THR A 107 1.95 4.77 7.56
N ILE A 108 3.11 5.00 8.20
CA ILE A 108 4.11 5.96 7.72
C ILE A 108 4.62 5.54 6.34
N MET A 109 4.93 4.26 6.12
CA MET A 109 5.38 3.76 4.83
C MET A 109 4.31 3.95 3.73
N SER A 110 3.05 3.66 4.04
CA SER A 110 1.92 3.83 3.12
C SER A 110 1.75 5.29 2.67
N VAL A 111 1.75 6.23 3.62
CA VAL A 111 1.66 7.67 3.29
C VAL A 111 2.89 8.16 2.53
N GLY A 112 4.07 7.64 2.88
CA GLY A 112 5.34 8.00 2.25
C GLY A 112 5.48 7.57 0.78
N GLN A 113 4.69 6.61 0.32
CA GLN A 113 4.69 6.13 -1.08
C GLN A 113 4.07 7.13 -2.07
N VAL A 114 3.32 8.13 -1.59
CA VAL A 114 2.73 9.16 -2.46
C VAL A 114 3.84 10.02 -3.09
N ALA A 115 3.71 10.34 -4.38
CA ALA A 115 4.69 11.18 -5.06
C ALA A 115 4.49 12.68 -4.74
N GLY A 116 5.60 13.44 -4.74
CA GLY A 116 5.59 14.90 -4.63
C GLY A 116 6.45 15.45 -3.49
N GLN A 117 6.64 16.77 -3.49
CA GLN A 117 7.52 17.44 -2.53
C GLN A 117 7.04 17.31 -1.08
N GLN A 118 5.73 17.25 -0.86
CA GLN A 118 5.15 17.05 0.48
C GLN A 118 5.48 15.66 1.05
N ALA A 119 5.53 14.63 0.20
CA ALA A 119 5.90 13.29 0.63
C ALA A 119 7.39 13.19 0.96
N GLU A 120 8.25 13.98 0.30
CA GLU A 120 9.66 14.09 0.66
C GLU A 120 9.82 14.69 2.07
N LEU A 121 9.12 15.79 2.34
CA LEU A 121 9.12 16.40 3.67
C LEU A 121 8.61 15.42 4.74
N PHE A 122 7.54 14.69 4.44
CA PHE A 122 7.01 13.63 5.31
C PHE A 122 8.07 12.55 5.58
N ARG A 123 8.65 11.94 4.54
CA ARG A 123 9.71 10.91 4.67
C ARG A 123 10.96 11.43 5.37
N SER A 124 11.26 12.72 5.29
CA SER A 124 12.42 13.35 5.95
C SER A 124 12.22 13.66 7.44
N THR A 125 10.98 13.59 7.93
CA THR A 125 10.65 13.91 9.34
C THR A 125 11.34 12.92 10.27
N GLY A 126 12.16 13.44 11.21
CA GLY A 126 13.05 12.63 12.07
C GLY A 126 12.33 11.48 12.77
N ILE A 127 11.24 11.78 13.49
CA ILE A 127 10.45 10.76 14.22
C ILE A 127 9.92 9.67 13.28
N PHE A 128 9.47 10.02 12.08
CA PHE A 128 8.96 9.03 11.12
C PHE A 128 10.06 8.14 10.57
N ARG A 129 11.26 8.70 10.36
CA ARG A 129 12.43 7.89 9.97
C ARG A 129 12.84 6.93 11.08
N ASP A 130 12.82 7.38 12.32
CA ASP A 130 13.22 6.54 13.46
C ASP A 130 12.25 5.35 13.63
N ILE A 131 10.93 5.59 13.54
CA ILE A 131 9.92 4.52 13.59
C ILE A 131 10.10 3.50 12.45
N VAL A 132 10.30 3.97 11.23
CA VAL A 132 10.54 3.10 10.07
C VAL A 132 11.87 2.35 10.18
N ALA A 133 12.91 2.99 10.75
CA ALA A 133 14.20 2.37 10.97
C ALA A 133 14.13 1.22 12.00
N ASP A 134 13.31 1.34 13.04
CA ASP A 134 13.08 0.26 13.99
C ASP A 134 12.39 -0.95 13.33
N LEU A 135 11.40 -0.72 12.46
CA LEU A 135 10.80 -1.80 11.65
C LEU A 135 11.81 -2.44 10.71
N HIS A 136 12.61 -1.66 9.98
CA HIS A 136 13.63 -2.21 9.09
C HIS A 136 14.71 -2.99 9.83
N ARG A 137 15.06 -2.60 11.06
CA ARG A 137 15.98 -3.37 11.91
C ARG A 137 15.38 -4.73 12.27
N ALA A 138 14.11 -4.78 12.66
CA ALA A 138 13.41 -6.04 12.95
C ALA A 138 13.30 -6.93 11.70
N GLN A 139 13.03 -6.33 10.53
CA GLN A 139 12.99 -7.05 9.25
C GLN A 139 14.36 -7.62 8.87
N ALA A 140 15.45 -6.89 9.11
CA ALA A 140 16.80 -7.38 8.84
C ALA A 140 17.17 -8.60 9.71
N GLU A 141 16.80 -8.57 10.99
CA GLU A 141 16.98 -9.72 11.89
C GLU A 141 16.17 -10.93 11.44
N ALA A 142 14.91 -10.70 11.04
CA ALA A 142 14.04 -11.73 10.51
C ALA A 142 14.55 -12.34 9.20
N GLU A 143 15.14 -11.53 8.32
CA GLU A 143 15.77 -12.00 7.08
C GLU A 143 16.93 -12.96 7.38
N VAL A 144 17.84 -12.56 8.27
CA VAL A 144 18.98 -13.41 8.67
C VAL A 144 18.52 -14.69 9.36
N THR A 145 17.49 -14.60 10.21
CA THR A 145 17.02 -15.73 11.02
C THR A 145 16.22 -16.75 10.20
N CYS A 146 15.41 -16.30 9.24
CA CYS A 146 14.41 -17.14 8.60
C CYS A 146 14.73 -17.49 7.13
N PHE A 147 15.57 -16.71 6.45
CA PHE A 147 15.82 -16.91 5.02
C PHE A 147 17.18 -17.55 4.70
N TYR A 148 18.18 -17.40 5.56
CA TYR A 148 19.49 -18.03 5.45
C TYR A 148 19.55 -19.36 6.21
#